data_AF-A0A3B9GZJ0-F1
#
_entry.id   AF-A0A3B9GZJ0-F1
#
_cell.length_a   1.000
_cell.length_b   1.000
_cell.length_c   1.000
_cell.angle_alpha   90.00
_cell.angle_beta   90.00
_cell.angle_gamma   90.00
#
_symmetry.space_group_name_H-M   'P 1'
#
loop_
_entity.id
_entity.type
_entity.pdbx_description
1 polymer ?
#
loop_
_entity_poly.entity_id
_entity_poly.type
_entity_poly.pdbx_seq_one_letter_code
_entity_poly.pdbx_strand_id
1 'polypeptide(L)' 'MTIPVLILPGIGGSGPDHWQSLWEHTDPDMTRFAPSDWDRPDLADWCGALDRAIKAQDRPPILVAHSLACLLVAHW' A
#
# COMPACT_ATOMS: atom_id res chain seq x y z
N MET A 1 -2.18 2.75 -21.60
CA MET A 1 -2.45 3.53 -20.37
C MET A 1 -2.95 2.56 -19.31
N THR A 2 -2.09 2.13 -18.39
CA THR A 2 -2.30 1.07 -17.38
C THR A 2 -2.82 1.66 -16.08
N ILE A 3 -3.91 1.19 -15.47
CA ILE A 3 -4.41 1.75 -14.20
C ILE A 3 -3.35 1.56 -13.11
N PRO A 4 -2.87 2.62 -12.42
CA PRO A 4 -1.85 2.45 -11.38
C PRO A 4 -2.40 1.58 -10.26
N VAL A 5 -1.53 0.78 -9.68
CA VAL A 5 -1.87 -0.12 -8.57
C VAL A 5 -1.05 0.25 -7.37
N LEU A 6 -1.73 0.47 -6.24
CA LEU A 6 -1.11 0.76 -4.96
C LEU A 6 -1.27 -0.45 -4.02
N ILE A 7 -0.16 -1.10 -3.74
CA ILE A 7 -0.03 -2.24 -2.84
C ILE A 7 -0.04 -1.72 -1.39
N LEU A 8 -0.95 -2.27 -0.58
CA LEU A 8 -1.12 -1.92 0.83
C LEU A 8 -0.95 -3.17 1.71
N PRO A 9 0.27 -3.46 2.20
CA PRO A 9 0.51 -4.52 3.17
C PRO A 9 -0.10 -4.24 4.54
N GLY A 10 -0.31 -5.30 5.32
CA GLY A 10 -0.70 -5.20 6.72
C GLY A 10 0.48 -5.01 7.67
N ILE A 11 0.25 -5.20 8.97
CA ILE A 11 1.28 -5.17 10.01
C ILE A 11 2.44 -6.12 9.67
N GLY A 12 3.69 -5.67 9.87
CA GLY A 12 4.90 -6.38 9.46
C GLY A 12 5.23 -6.30 7.97
N GLY A 13 4.41 -5.59 7.19
CA GLY A 13 4.63 -5.41 5.76
C GLY A 13 4.34 -6.67 4.94
N SER A 14 4.92 -6.71 3.74
CA SER A 14 4.93 -7.88 2.86
C SER A 14 6.38 -8.25 2.57
N GLY A 15 6.83 -9.37 3.15
CA GLY A 15 8.16 -9.93 2.89
C GLY A 15 8.36 -10.36 1.42
N PRO A 16 9.57 -10.79 1.05
CA PRO A 16 9.93 -11.07 -0.35
C PRO A 16 9.06 -12.17 -0.99
N ASP A 17 8.69 -13.20 -0.24
CA ASP A 17 7.90 -14.33 -0.73
C ASP A 17 6.38 -14.10 -0.64
N HIS A 18 5.96 -12.95 -0.10
CA HIS A 18 4.54 -12.62 -0.01
C HIS A 18 3.98 -12.24 -1.39
N TRP A 19 2.76 -12.67 -1.70
CA TRP A 19 2.15 -12.48 -3.02
C TRP A 19 2.08 -11.01 -3.45
N GLN A 20 1.88 -10.07 -2.51
CA GLN A 20 1.92 -8.63 -2.80
C GLN A 20 3.30 -8.19 -3.32
N SER A 21 4.39 -8.71 -2.72
CA SER A 21 5.75 -8.44 -3.19
C SER A 21 6.00 -9.12 -4.55
N LEU A 22 5.57 -10.37 -4.72
CA LEU A 22 5.73 -11.07 -5.99
C LEU A 22 5.02 -10.32 -7.13
N TRP A 23 3.82 -9.81 -6.91
CA TRP A 23 3.09 -9.00 -7.90
C TRP A 23 3.79 -7.68 -8.18
N GLU A 24 4.24 -6.97 -7.14
CA GLU A 24 5.00 -5.72 -7.29
C GLU A 24 6.27 -5.91 -8.14
N HIS A 25 6.94 -7.06 -8.05
CA HIS A 25 8.10 -7.35 -8.89
C HIS A 25 7.75 -7.69 -10.36
N THR A 26 6.50 -8.03 -10.66
CA THR A 26 6.08 -8.39 -12.03
C THR A 26 5.69 -7.19 -12.88
N ASP A 27 5.36 -6.05 -12.25
CA ASP A 27 4.92 -4.85 -12.94
C ASP A 27 5.50 -3.59 -12.26
N PRO A 28 6.40 -2.86 -12.94
CA PRO A 28 7.05 -1.68 -12.38
C PRO A 28 6.09 -0.49 -12.16
N ASP A 29 4.88 -0.51 -12.73
CA ASP A 29 3.85 0.51 -12.46
C ASP A 29 3.15 0.26 -11.12
N MET A 30 3.37 -0.89 -10.47
CA MET A 30 2.88 -1.16 -9.11
C MET A 30 3.76 -0.45 -8.09
N THR A 31 3.13 0.29 -7.19
CA THR A 31 3.81 0.99 -6.11
C THR A 31 3.30 0.52 -4.76
N ARG A 32 4.09 0.72 -3.71
CA ARG A 32 3.73 0.35 -2.33
C ARG A 32 3.68 1.60 -1.47
N PHE A 33 2.62 1.76 -0.66
CA PHE A 33 2.60 2.83 0.33
C PHE A 33 3.63 2.57 1.44
N ALA A 34 4.17 3.62 2.05
CA ALA A 34 5.23 3.51 3.05
C ALA A 34 4.89 4.34 4.29
N PRO A 35 4.35 3.71 5.36
CA PRO A 35 4.32 4.28 6.69
C PRO A 35 5.73 4.31 7.29
N SER A 36 5.85 4.99 8.42
CA SER A 36 7.13 5.17 9.12
C SER A 36 7.60 3.89 9.81
N ASP A 37 6.68 3.03 10.25
CA ASP A 37 6.97 1.75 10.89
C ASP A 37 5.87 0.72 10.56
N TRP A 38 6.27 -0.45 10.06
CA TRP A 38 5.37 -1.55 9.73
C TRP A 38 5.02 -2.44 10.92
N ASP A 39 5.93 -2.54 11.89
CA ASP A 39 5.78 -3.41 13.07
C ASP A 39 5.04 -2.70 14.21
N ARG A 40 5.00 -1.36 14.16
CA ARG A 40 4.32 -0.50 15.14
C ARG A 40 3.32 0.43 14.46
N PRO A 41 2.16 -0.09 14.01
CA PRO A 41 1.20 0.69 13.26
C PRO A 41 0.64 1.84 14.10
N ASP A 42 0.76 3.05 13.58
CA ASP A 42 0.11 4.25 14.08
C ASP A 42 -0.93 4.73 13.06
N LEU A 43 -2.16 4.96 13.51
CA LEU A 43 -3.28 5.25 12.61
C LEU A 43 -3.05 6.56 11.82
N ALA A 44 -2.55 7.60 12.47
CA ALA A 44 -2.36 8.90 11.83
C ALA A 44 -1.23 8.83 10.79
N ASP A 45 -0.13 8.15 11.12
CA ASP A 45 0.97 7.91 10.18
C ASP A 45 0.52 7.09 8.97
N TRP A 46 -0.21 5.99 9.20
CA TRP A 46 -0.68 5.11 8.12
C TRP A 46 -1.70 5.81 7.21
N CYS A 47 -2.67 6.54 7.76
CA CYS A 47 -3.57 7.38 6.97
C CYS A 47 -2.78 8.43 6.16
N GLY A 48 -1.79 9.09 6.79
CA GLY A 48 -0.93 10.05 6.10
C GLY A 48 -0.07 9.42 5.00
N ALA A 49 0.40 8.20 5.19
CA ALA A 49 1.16 7.45 4.19
C ALA A 49 0.29 7.07 2.98
N LEU A 50 -0.94 6.61 3.21
CA LEU A 50 -1.90 6.32 2.15
C LEU A 50 -2.23 7.59 1.35
N ASP A 51 -2.49 8.71 2.05
CA ASP A 51 -2.71 10.02 1.47
C ASP A 51 -1.57 10.45 0.52
N ARG A 52 -0.32 10.35 1.00
CA ARG A 52 0.88 10.70 0.21
C ARG A 52 1.02 9.79 -1.00
N ALA A 53 0.80 8.49 -0.82
CA ALA A 53 0.94 7.51 -1.89
C ALA A 53 -0.12 7.68 -3.00
N ILE A 54 -1.37 8.00 -2.65
CA ILE A 54 -2.43 8.30 -3.62
C ILE A 54 -2.15 9.62 -4.34
N LYS A 55 -1.74 10.67 -3.62
CA LYS A 55 -1.40 11.99 -4.21
C LYS A 55 -0.20 11.95 -5.15
N ALA A 56 0.68 10.95 -5.01
CA ALA A 56 1.82 10.75 -5.89
C ALA A 56 1.44 10.10 -7.24
N GLN A 57 0.22 9.58 -7.39
CA GLN A 57 -0.24 8.96 -8.64
C GLN A 57 -0.84 10.02 -9.56
N ASP A 58 -0.61 9.86 -10.88
CA ASP A 58 -1.18 10.75 -11.89
C ASP A 58 -2.71 10.65 -12.04
N ARG A 59 -3.32 9.60 -11.47
CA ARG A 59 -4.76 9.35 -11.45
C ARG A 59 -5.15 8.39 -10.31
N PRO A 60 -6.45 8.23 -10.00
CA PRO A 60 -6.89 7.32 -8.95
C PRO A 60 -6.38 5.88 -9.17
N PRO A 61 -5.63 5.29 -8.21
CA PRO A 61 -5.13 3.93 -8.31
C PRO A 61 -6.16 2.89 -7.87
N ILE A 62 -5.93 1.63 -8.28
CA ILE A 62 -6.55 0.47 -7.63
C ILE A 62 -5.77 0.17 -6.35
N LEU A 63 -6.48 0.07 -5.23
CA LEU A 63 -5.89 -0.30 -3.94
C LEU A 63 -5.93 -1.82 -3.76
N VAL A 64 -4.78 -2.42 -3.51
CA VAL A 64 -4.64 -3.86 -3.23
C VAL A 64 -4.22 -4.03 -1.77
N ALA A 65 -5.22 -4.14 -0.89
CA ALA A 65 -5.02 -4.21 0.55
C ALA A 65 -4.99 -5.64 1.10
N HIS A 66 -4.19 -5.84 2.14
CA HIS A 66 -4.09 -7.12 2.86
C HIS A 66 -4.08 -6.90 4.38
N SER A 67 -4.78 -7.77 5.11
CA SER A 67 -4.79 -7.79 6.58
C SER A 67 -5.13 -6.41 7.18
N LEU A 68 -4.28 -5.84 8.04
CA LEU A 68 -4.51 -4.54 8.70
C LEU A 68 -4.82 -3.40 7.71
N ALA A 69 -4.22 -3.40 6.51
CA ALA A 69 -4.50 -2.38 5.51
C ALA A 69 -5.94 -2.42 4.98
N CYS A 70 -6.65 -3.55 5.06
CA CYS A 70 -8.07 -3.59 4.69
C CYS A 70 -8.90 -2.70 5.63
N LEU A 71 -8.55 -2.69 6.92
CA LEU A 71 -9.18 -1.81 7.90
C LEU A 71 -8.78 -0.34 7.70
N LEU A 72 -7.52 -0.10 7.34
CA LEU A 72 -7.05 1.24 6.97
C LEU A 72 -7.90 1.82 5.83
N VAL A 73 -8.07 1.07 4.73
CA VAL A 73 -8.84 1.52 3.56
C VAL A 73 -10.31 1.77 3.90
N ALA A 74 -10.91 0.99 4.80
CA ALA A 74 -12.30 1.19 5.21
C ALA A 74 -12.48 2.41 6.15
N HIS A 75 -11.42 2.79 6.87
CA HIS A 75 -11.43 3.89 7.82
C HIS A 75 -11.05 5.25 7.18
N TRP A 76 -10.04 5.23 6.31
CA TRP A 76 -9.45 6.39 5.65
C TRP A 76 -10.44 7.06 4.68
#